data_AF-A0AAU6F537-F1
#
_entry.id   AF-A0AAU6F537-F1
#
_cell.length_a   1.000
_cell.length_b   1.000
_cell.length_c   1.000
_cell.angle_alpha   90.00
_cell.angle_beta   90.00
_cell.angle_gamma   90.00
#
_symmetry.space_group_name_H-M   'P 1'
#
loop_
_entity.id
_entity.type
_entity.pdbx_description
1 polymer ?
#
loop_
_entity_poly.entity_id
_entity_poly.type
_entity_poly.pdbx_seq_one_letter_code
_entity_poly.pdbx_strand_id
1 'polypeptide(L)'
;MFRRWWFVGQMRPAQGAGAVRGKGLSREAQHLVIEEWEAAYERLQRISAERVAAVGDILREAELPVGEAELDAVVRRDYQWALDAFAAAGKVLDEAGDLPDLAAAAVLAERALERFAAVHARLAGAAHPPKPAERCYYNPLHAAAERPHRPERRSAKRRIRPRGAAADRRPGCASCRKAILAGQAPDVLPALIPVKVSRLRRVRVLVPYYSVPQKWSLWSLSACGAYGDEWPALVLRGEHRRRSVTSAPAGGARRA
;
A
#
# COMPACT_ATOMS: atom_id res chain seq x y z
N MET A 1 21.21 9.56 -13.35
CA MET A 1 20.33 9.02 -14.43
C MET A 1 19.53 7.86 -13.86
N PHE A 2 18.28 8.10 -13.41
CA PHE A 2 17.44 7.05 -12.81
C PHE A 2 16.63 6.35 -13.91
N ARG A 3 17.11 5.19 -14.35
CA ARG A 3 16.42 4.37 -15.35
C ARG A 3 15.17 3.72 -14.74
N ARG A 4 14.07 3.75 -15.50
CA ARG A 4 12.75 3.16 -15.24
C ARG A 4 12.85 1.66 -14.96
N TRP A 5 12.34 1.21 -13.81
CA TRP A 5 12.20 -0.21 -13.49
C TRP A 5 10.84 -0.72 -13.98
N TRP A 6 10.91 -1.64 -14.96
CA TRP A 6 9.80 -2.26 -15.67
C TRP A 6 9.64 -3.69 -15.18
N PHE A 7 8.71 -3.98 -14.26
CA PHE A 7 8.16 -5.34 -14.07
C PHE A 7 6.78 -5.26 -13.41
N VAL A 8 5.71 -5.21 -14.22
CA VAL A 8 4.35 -5.56 -13.79
C VAL A 8 3.61 -6.17 -14.99
N GLY A 9 3.37 -7.48 -14.91
CA GLY A 9 2.56 -8.18 -15.89
C GLY A 9 2.53 -9.66 -15.61
N GLN A 10 1.89 -10.07 -14.51
CA GLN A 10 1.34 -11.42 -14.29
C GLN A 10 0.67 -11.55 -12.90
N MET A 11 -0.39 -10.77 -12.67
CA MET A 11 -1.41 -11.05 -11.64
C MET A 11 -2.76 -10.81 -12.31
N ARG A 12 -3.19 -11.74 -13.15
CA ARG A 12 -4.53 -11.75 -13.76
C ARG A 12 -5.35 -12.82 -13.05
N PRO A 13 -6.29 -12.48 -12.15
CA PRO A 13 -7.36 -13.40 -11.83
C PRO A 13 -8.34 -13.42 -13.01
N ALA A 14 -8.82 -14.63 -13.34
CA ALA A 14 -9.80 -14.85 -14.40
C ALA A 14 -11.10 -14.07 -14.15
N GLN A 15 -11.64 -13.50 -15.22
CA GLN A 15 -12.91 -12.75 -15.21
C GLN A 15 -14.09 -13.69 -14.99
N GLY A 16 -15.00 -13.32 -14.09
CA GLY A 16 -16.26 -14.04 -13.87
C GLY A 16 -17.20 -13.31 -12.92
N ALA A 17 -17.75 -12.17 -13.34
CA ALA A 17 -18.82 -11.49 -12.60
C ALA A 17 -20.17 -12.14 -12.93
N GLY A 18 -20.49 -13.23 -12.23
CA GLY A 18 -21.83 -13.82 -12.14
C GLY A 18 -22.28 -13.81 -10.69
N ALA A 19 -23.53 -13.43 -10.43
CA ALA A 19 -24.11 -13.40 -9.08
C ALA A 19 -24.16 -14.83 -8.50
N VAL A 20 -23.23 -15.19 -7.61
CA VAL A 20 -23.20 -16.48 -6.94
C VAL A 20 -24.15 -16.45 -5.75
N ARG A 21 -25.33 -17.06 -5.90
CA ARG A 21 -26.16 -17.51 -4.77
C ARG A 21 -25.35 -18.51 -3.94
N GLY A 22 -25.31 -18.30 -2.62
CA GLY A 22 -24.39 -18.95 -1.69
C GLY A 22 -24.54 -20.47 -1.59
N LYS A 23 -23.77 -21.20 -2.40
CA LYS A 23 -23.13 -22.43 -1.94
C LYS A 23 -21.81 -22.01 -1.31
N GLY A 24 -21.64 -22.25 0.00
CA GLY A 24 -20.36 -21.97 0.66
C GLY A 24 -19.22 -22.62 -0.12
N LEU A 25 -18.09 -21.91 -0.27
CA LEU A 25 -16.90 -22.44 -0.96
C LEU A 25 -16.62 -23.86 -0.46
N SER A 26 -16.50 -24.80 -1.41
CA SER A 26 -16.11 -26.17 -1.10
C SER A 26 -14.72 -26.16 -0.44
N ARG A 27 -14.37 -27.24 0.26
CA ARG A 27 -13.05 -27.32 0.91
C ARG A 27 -11.92 -27.21 -0.12
N GLU A 28 -12.14 -27.77 -1.31
CA GLU A 28 -11.22 -27.70 -2.45
C GLU A 28 -11.04 -26.26 -2.94
N ALA A 29 -12.13 -25.51 -3.11
CA ALA A 29 -12.05 -24.10 -3.49
C ALA A 29 -11.35 -23.24 -2.42
N GLN A 30 -11.47 -23.59 -1.14
CA GLN A 30 -10.75 -22.91 -0.06
C GLN A 30 -9.26 -23.23 -0.07
N HIS A 31 -8.90 -24.47 -0.40
CA HIS A 31 -7.52 -24.89 -0.53
C HIS A 31 -6.82 -24.11 -1.65
N LEU A 32 -7.44 -24.04 -2.82
CA LEU A 32 -6.91 -23.30 -3.98
C LEU A 32 -6.68 -21.81 -3.66
N VAL A 33 -7.62 -21.15 -2.98
CA VAL A 33 -7.46 -19.74 -2.58
C VAL A 33 -6.27 -19.56 -1.63
N ILE A 34 -6.04 -20.52 -0.74
CA ILE A 34 -4.92 -20.47 0.21
C ILE A 34 -3.60 -20.70 -0.55
N GLU A 35 -3.52 -21.71 -1.40
CA GLU A 35 -2.34 -22.01 -2.22
C GLU A 35 -1.96 -20.82 -3.14
N GLU A 36 -2.96 -20.22 -3.82
CA GLU A 36 -2.75 -19.02 -4.65
C GLU A 36 -2.22 -17.84 -3.82
N TRP A 37 -2.76 -17.65 -2.61
CA TRP A 37 -2.31 -16.60 -1.71
C TRP A 37 -0.90 -16.87 -1.19
N GLU A 38 -0.55 -18.09 -0.81
CA GLU A 38 0.78 -18.47 -0.32
C GLU A 38 1.84 -18.24 -1.41
N ALA A 39 1.57 -18.69 -2.64
CA ALA A 39 2.45 -18.45 -3.77
C ALA A 39 2.61 -16.96 -4.10
N ALA A 40 1.54 -16.17 -3.97
CA ALA A 40 1.61 -14.72 -4.12
C ALA A 40 2.40 -14.07 -2.98
N TYR A 41 2.23 -14.56 -1.75
CA TYR A 41 2.88 -14.06 -0.55
C TYR A 41 4.38 -14.26 -0.61
N GLU A 42 4.85 -15.48 -0.86
CA GLU A 42 6.28 -15.79 -0.98
C GLU A 42 6.96 -14.95 -2.08
N ARG A 43 6.29 -14.84 -3.24
CA ARG A 43 6.80 -14.03 -4.35
C ARG A 43 6.93 -12.56 -3.96
N LEU A 44 5.88 -12.00 -3.35
CA LEU A 44 5.87 -10.60 -2.95
C LEU A 44 6.82 -10.34 -1.78
N GLN A 45 7.00 -11.30 -0.88
CA GLN A 45 7.92 -11.18 0.25
C GLN A 45 9.35 -11.01 -0.25
N ARG A 46 9.78 -11.87 -1.18
CA ARG A 46 11.09 -11.74 -1.82
C ARG A 46 11.26 -10.39 -2.52
N ILE A 47 10.30 -9.99 -3.36
CA ILE A 47 10.35 -8.72 -4.08
C ILE A 47 10.43 -7.53 -3.11
N SER A 48 9.65 -7.58 -2.03
CA SER A 48 9.61 -6.50 -1.03
C SER A 48 10.92 -6.44 -0.25
N ALA A 49 11.48 -7.58 0.15
CA ALA A 49 12.77 -7.66 0.82
C ALA A 49 13.91 -7.13 -0.07
N GLU A 50 13.97 -7.55 -1.33
CA GLU A 50 14.95 -7.05 -2.31
C GLU A 50 14.85 -5.53 -2.48
N ARG A 51 13.63 -4.97 -2.56
CA ARG A 51 13.42 -3.53 -2.68
C ARG A 51 13.84 -2.77 -1.43
N VAL A 52 13.46 -3.25 -0.25
CA VAL A 52 13.84 -2.63 1.02
C VAL A 52 15.37 -2.64 1.17
N ALA A 53 16.03 -3.75 0.86
CA ALA A 53 17.49 -3.85 0.88
C ALA A 53 18.14 -2.85 -0.09
N ALA A 54 17.68 -2.81 -1.35
CA ALA A 54 18.23 -1.90 -2.35
C ALA A 54 18.08 -0.42 -1.96
N VAL A 55 16.95 -0.04 -1.36
CA VAL A 55 16.77 1.31 -0.81
C VAL A 55 17.74 1.57 0.33
N GLY A 56 17.91 0.61 1.24
CA GLY A 56 18.85 0.72 2.37
C GLY A 56 20.29 0.94 1.92
N ASP A 57 20.72 0.26 0.86
CA ASP A 57 22.05 0.44 0.28
C ASP A 57 22.22 1.84 -0.31
N ILE A 58 21.22 2.35 -1.03
CA ILE A 58 21.25 3.72 -1.58
C ILE A 58 21.29 4.77 -0.47
N LEU A 59 20.46 4.62 0.57
CA LEU A 59 20.42 5.56 1.70
C LEU A 59 21.76 5.59 2.46
N ARG A 60 22.40 4.43 2.62
CA ARG A 60 23.71 4.32 3.26
C ARG A 60 24.82 4.96 2.42
N GLU A 61 24.83 4.74 1.11
CA GLU A 61 25.85 5.31 0.22
C GLU A 61 25.71 6.82 0.08
N ALA A 62 24.48 7.33 0.09
CA ALA A 62 24.17 8.74 -0.07
C ALA A 62 23.97 9.46 1.27
N GLU A 63 24.44 8.90 2.39
CA GLU A 63 24.31 9.54 3.70
C GLU A 63 24.94 10.95 3.71
N LEU A 64 24.24 11.91 4.31
CA LEU A 64 24.68 13.31 4.29
C LEU A 64 25.87 13.51 5.23
N PRO A 65 27.00 14.06 4.76
CA PRO A 65 28.16 14.32 5.62
C PRO A 65 28.00 15.59 6.49
N VAL A 66 26.82 16.19 6.50
CA VAL A 66 26.55 17.48 7.15
C VAL A 66 25.96 17.22 8.54
N GLY A 67 26.54 17.81 9.58
CA GLY A 67 25.97 17.73 10.92
C GLY A 67 24.55 18.30 10.92
N GLU A 68 23.59 17.57 11.49
CA GLU A 68 22.16 17.93 11.46
C GLU A 68 21.85 19.36 11.93
N ALA A 69 22.74 19.98 12.71
CA ALA A 69 22.64 21.36 13.19
C ALA A 69 22.68 22.43 12.07
N GLU A 70 23.32 22.14 10.92
CA GLU A 70 23.48 23.09 9.81
C GLU A 70 22.32 23.06 8.80
N LEU A 71 21.46 22.04 8.88
CA LEU A 71 20.31 21.91 7.98
C LEU A 71 19.21 22.93 8.35
N ASP A 72 18.58 23.52 7.34
CA ASP A 72 17.33 24.23 7.55
C ASP A 72 16.25 23.29 8.12
N ALA A 73 15.27 23.85 8.82
CA ALA A 73 14.27 23.06 9.53
C ALA A 73 13.40 22.18 8.61
N VAL A 74 13.20 22.58 7.35
CA VAL A 74 12.40 21.82 6.38
C VAL A 74 13.20 20.62 5.87
N VAL A 75 14.47 20.83 5.52
CA VAL A 75 15.36 19.75 5.08
C VAL A 75 15.60 18.75 6.20
N ARG A 76 15.84 19.21 7.43
CA ARG A 76 15.99 18.32 8.60
C ARG A 76 14.75 17.45 8.81
N ARG A 77 13.56 18.04 8.76
CA ARG A 77 12.30 17.30 8.93
C ARG A 77 12.09 16.28 7.82
N ASP A 78 12.34 16.66 6.57
CA ASP A 78 12.15 15.75 5.43
C ASP A 78 13.18 14.61 5.43
N TYR A 79 14.41 14.88 5.90
CA TYR A 79 15.46 13.88 6.12
C TYR A 79 15.07 12.87 7.21
N GLN A 80 14.67 13.37 8.39
CA GLN A 80 14.19 12.51 9.48
C GLN A 80 13.00 11.67 9.03
N TRP A 81 12.05 12.26 8.30
CA TRP A 81 10.91 11.52 7.78
C TRP A 81 11.35 10.38 6.85
N ALA A 82 12.36 10.60 6.00
CA ALA A 82 12.88 9.55 5.12
C ALA A 82 13.48 8.39 5.92
N LEU A 83 14.27 8.69 6.96
CA LEU A 83 14.83 7.67 7.85
C LEU A 83 13.73 6.91 8.62
N ASP A 84 12.74 7.61 9.16
CA ASP A 84 11.60 7.01 9.85
C ASP A 84 10.79 6.12 8.92
N ALA A 85 10.56 6.55 7.68
CA ALA A 85 9.85 5.77 6.66
C ALA A 85 10.62 4.50 6.28
N PHE A 86 11.95 4.58 6.18
CA PHE A 86 12.78 3.41 5.92
C PHE A 86 12.80 2.44 7.10
N ALA A 87 12.94 2.93 8.34
CA ALA A 87 12.85 2.11 9.54
C ALA A 87 11.47 1.45 9.68
N ALA A 88 10.40 2.20 9.38
CA ALA A 88 9.04 1.68 9.32
C ALA A 88 8.88 0.58 8.24
N ALA A 89 9.53 0.73 7.08
CA ALA A 89 9.51 -0.27 6.02
C ALA A 89 10.12 -1.60 6.48
N GLY A 90 11.30 -1.56 7.11
CA GLY A 90 11.95 -2.75 7.69
C GLY A 90 11.06 -3.43 8.73
N LYS A 91 10.50 -2.65 9.67
CA LYS A 91 9.58 -3.18 10.68
C LYS A 91 8.35 -3.87 10.08
N VAL A 92 7.72 -3.26 9.07
CA VAL A 92 6.54 -3.86 8.42
C VAL A 92 6.92 -5.13 7.66
N LEU A 93 8.11 -5.17 7.04
CA LEU A 93 8.60 -6.36 6.36
C LEU A 93 8.80 -7.52 7.34
N ASP A 94 9.40 -7.26 8.49
CA ASP A 94 9.65 -8.26 9.53
C ASP A 94 8.34 -8.76 10.18
N GLU A 95 7.36 -7.88 10.35
CA GLU A 95 6.06 -8.18 10.98
C GLU A 95 4.97 -8.58 9.96
N ALA A 96 5.29 -8.71 8.67
CA ALA A 96 4.30 -8.93 7.62
C ALA A 96 3.51 -10.23 7.82
N GLY A 97 2.18 -10.14 7.69
CA GLY A 97 1.29 -11.30 7.77
C GLY A 97 0.29 -11.41 6.62
N ASP A 98 0.27 -10.44 5.70
CA ASP A 98 -0.58 -10.41 4.52
C ASP A 98 0.07 -9.63 3.36
N LEU A 99 -0.46 -9.79 2.15
CA LEU A 99 0.03 -9.10 0.95
C LEU A 99 0.03 -7.56 1.08
N PRO A 100 -0.97 -6.91 1.72
CA PRO A 100 -0.94 -5.47 1.97
C PRO A 100 0.19 -5.02 2.90
N ASP A 101 0.65 -5.87 3.83
CA ASP A 101 1.78 -5.53 4.70
C ASP A 101 3.08 -5.50 3.87
N LEU A 102 3.33 -6.54 3.08
CA LEU A 102 4.48 -6.60 2.18
C LEU A 102 4.49 -5.44 1.18
N ALA A 103 3.32 -5.12 0.60
CA ALA A 103 3.19 -3.97 -0.27
C ALA A 103 3.48 -2.65 0.48
N ALA A 104 3.03 -2.51 1.73
CA ALA A 104 3.31 -1.33 2.55
C ALA A 104 4.80 -1.18 2.88
N ALA A 105 5.51 -2.28 3.17
CA ALA A 105 6.96 -2.25 3.36
C ALA A 105 7.68 -1.71 2.10
N ALA A 106 7.38 -2.27 0.93
CA ALA A 106 7.96 -1.80 -0.33
C ALA A 106 7.61 -0.32 -0.62
N VAL A 107 6.36 0.09 -0.41
CA VAL A 107 5.92 1.47 -0.64
C VAL A 107 6.60 2.46 0.31
N LEU A 108 6.71 2.13 1.60
CA LEU A 108 7.37 2.99 2.58
C LEU A 108 8.85 3.16 2.26
N ALA A 109 9.55 2.10 1.84
CA ALA A 109 10.94 2.18 1.40
C ALA A 109 11.09 3.06 0.15
N GLU A 110 10.25 2.86 -0.87
CA GLU A 110 10.32 3.71 -2.08
C GLU A 110 10.02 5.18 -1.76
N ARG A 111 9.06 5.46 -0.86
CA ARG A 111 8.78 6.84 -0.43
C ARG A 111 9.90 7.45 0.40
N ALA A 112 10.58 6.66 1.22
CA ALA A 112 11.80 7.09 1.92
C ALA A 112 12.84 7.56 0.90
N LEU A 113 13.11 6.75 -0.12
CA LEU A 113 14.05 7.09 -1.20
C LEU A 113 13.62 8.35 -1.97
N GLU A 114 12.35 8.47 -2.35
CA GLU A 114 11.82 9.65 -3.06
C GLU A 114 12.03 10.94 -2.25
N ARG A 115 11.74 10.91 -0.95
CA ARG A 115 11.88 12.07 -0.08
C ARG A 115 13.34 12.38 0.24
N PHE A 116 14.17 11.35 0.39
CA PHE A 116 15.62 11.49 0.51
C PHE A 116 16.23 12.15 -0.73
N ALA A 117 15.85 11.70 -1.93
CA ALA A 117 16.29 12.34 -3.17
C ALA A 117 15.86 13.81 -3.27
N ALA A 118 14.68 14.17 -2.76
CA ALA A 118 14.24 15.55 -2.68
C ALA A 118 15.09 16.38 -1.70
N VAL A 119 15.48 15.82 -0.56
CA VAL A 119 16.43 16.43 0.40
C VAL A 119 17.76 16.74 -0.28
N HIS A 120 18.37 15.75 -0.94
CA HIS A 120 19.63 15.97 -1.67
C HIS A 120 19.53 17.04 -2.75
N ALA A 121 18.43 17.04 -3.51
CA ALA A 121 18.21 18.05 -4.54
C ALA A 121 18.12 19.46 -3.93
N ARG A 122 17.48 19.63 -2.77
CA ARG A 122 17.42 20.93 -2.07
C ARG A 122 18.79 21.41 -1.61
N LEU A 123 19.59 20.51 -1.03
CA LEU A 123 20.94 20.83 -0.57
C LEU A 123 21.87 21.19 -1.72
N ALA A 124 21.66 20.58 -2.90
CA ALA A 124 22.34 20.96 -4.13
C ALA A 124 21.81 22.27 -4.78
N GLY A 125 20.90 22.99 -4.12
CA GLY A 125 20.36 24.26 -4.61
C GLY A 125 19.30 24.13 -5.71
N ALA A 126 18.70 22.95 -5.90
CA ALA A 126 17.69 22.77 -6.93
C ALA A 126 16.41 23.58 -6.62
N ALA A 127 16.02 24.45 -7.54
CA ALA A 127 14.80 25.27 -7.42
C ALA A 127 13.51 24.42 -7.32
N HIS A 128 13.51 23.25 -7.98
CA HIS A 128 12.37 22.34 -8.04
C HIS A 128 12.82 20.91 -7.74
N PRO A 129 12.89 20.52 -6.47
CA PRO A 129 13.19 19.14 -6.13
C PRO A 129 12.09 18.20 -6.64
N PRO A 130 12.44 16.92 -6.88
CA PRO A 130 11.50 15.93 -7.39
C PRO A 130 10.28 15.83 -6.47
N LYS A 131 9.10 15.83 -7.08
CA LYS A 131 7.84 15.59 -6.37
C LYS A 131 7.59 14.09 -6.31
N PRO A 132 7.14 13.55 -5.16
CA PRO A 132 6.69 12.17 -5.06
C PRO A 132 5.63 11.89 -6.12
N ALA A 133 5.73 10.73 -6.77
CA ALA A 133 4.73 10.32 -7.73
C ALA A 133 3.48 9.84 -6.98
N GLU A 134 2.29 10.29 -7.42
CA GLU A 134 1.06 9.67 -6.93
C GLU A 134 1.01 8.21 -7.41
N ARG A 135 0.73 7.28 -6.49
CA ARG A 135 0.76 5.84 -6.77
C ARG A 135 -0.59 5.37 -7.33
N CYS A 136 -0.65 4.14 -7.85
CA CYS A 136 -1.95 3.55 -8.17
C CYS A 136 -2.68 3.19 -6.87
N TYR A 137 -3.88 3.73 -6.65
CA TYR A 137 -4.67 3.38 -5.47
C TYR A 137 -5.04 1.88 -5.46
N TYR A 138 -5.37 1.29 -6.61
CA TYR A 138 -5.86 -0.10 -6.67
C TYR A 138 -4.78 -1.13 -6.32
N ASN A 139 -3.54 -0.86 -6.71
CA ASN A 139 -2.39 -1.63 -6.32
C ASN A 139 -1.17 -0.69 -6.23
N PRO A 140 -0.73 -0.29 -5.02
CA PRO A 140 0.38 0.66 -4.82
C PRO A 140 1.73 0.22 -5.39
N LEU A 141 1.87 -1.05 -5.76
CA LEU A 141 3.05 -1.62 -6.42
C LEU A 141 3.06 -1.42 -7.95
N HIS A 142 1.97 -0.91 -8.52
CA HIS A 142 1.94 -0.54 -9.93
C HIS A 142 2.70 0.76 -10.18
N ALA A 143 2.89 1.07 -11.47
CA ALA A 143 3.37 2.37 -11.90
C ALA A 143 2.51 3.52 -11.33
N ALA A 144 3.10 4.72 -11.34
CA ALA A 144 2.44 5.95 -10.93
C ALA A 144 1.07 6.14 -11.59
N ALA A 145 0.17 6.81 -10.87
CA ALA A 145 -1.12 7.23 -11.39
C ALA A 145 -0.92 8.13 -12.62
N GLU A 146 -1.73 7.89 -13.66
CA GLU A 146 -1.63 8.63 -14.92
C GLU A 146 -2.01 10.11 -14.75
N ARG A 147 -2.87 10.39 -13.77
CA ARG A 147 -3.32 11.73 -13.43
C ARG A 147 -3.31 11.90 -11.93
N PRO A 148 -2.72 13.00 -11.41
CA PRO A 148 -2.87 13.32 -10.01
C PRO A 148 -4.34 13.49 -9.68
N HIS A 149 -4.79 12.94 -8.55
CA HIS A 149 -6.16 13.10 -8.07
C HIS A 149 -6.36 14.55 -7.66
N ARG A 150 -6.83 15.35 -8.60
CA ARG A 150 -7.39 16.66 -8.31
C ARG A 150 -8.86 16.48 -7.99
N PRO A 151 -9.30 16.66 -6.73
CA PRO A 151 -10.69 17.00 -6.44
C PRO A 151 -10.92 18.44 -6.91
N GLU A 152 -10.61 18.75 -8.18
CA GLU A 152 -11.01 20.01 -8.77
C GLU A 152 -12.53 20.02 -8.75
N ARG A 153 -13.08 21.11 -8.20
CA ARG A 153 -14.45 21.57 -8.34
C ARG A 153 -14.78 21.69 -9.83
N ARG A 154 -14.91 20.56 -10.53
CA ARG A 154 -15.18 20.55 -11.96
C ARG A 154 -16.60 21.01 -12.14
N SER A 155 -16.71 22.19 -12.75
CA SER A 155 -17.92 22.83 -13.24
C SER A 155 -19.02 21.82 -13.53
N ALA A 156 -20.19 22.02 -12.94
CA ALA A 156 -21.41 21.22 -13.02
C ALA A 156 -21.96 20.94 -14.45
N LYS A 157 -21.18 21.13 -15.52
CA LYS A 157 -21.62 21.07 -16.91
C LYS A 157 -21.11 19.90 -17.75
N ARG A 158 -20.17 19.07 -17.27
CA ARG A 158 -19.73 17.90 -18.06
C ARG A 158 -20.50 16.66 -17.63
N ARG A 159 -21.39 16.12 -18.49
CA ARG A 159 -22.02 14.81 -18.28
C ARG A 159 -20.93 13.73 -18.33
N ILE A 160 -20.34 13.41 -17.18
CA ILE A 160 -19.38 12.31 -17.05
C ILE A 160 -20.18 11.01 -17.12
N ARG A 161 -19.84 10.12 -18.06
CA ARG A 161 -20.43 8.78 -18.12
C ARG A 161 -20.12 8.00 -16.83
N PRO A 162 -20.98 7.08 -16.35
CA PRO A 162 -20.76 6.35 -15.10
C PRO A 162 -19.36 5.71 -14.97
N ARG A 163 -18.83 5.15 -16.07
CA ARG A 163 -17.48 4.57 -16.10
C ARG A 163 -16.36 5.60 -16.00
N GLY A 164 -16.55 6.78 -16.60
CA GLY A 164 -15.62 7.90 -16.42
C GLY A 164 -15.60 8.37 -14.97
N ALA A 165 -16.77 8.47 -14.34
CA ALA A 165 -16.86 8.81 -12.93
C ALA A 165 -16.18 7.75 -12.06
N ALA A 166 -16.37 6.46 -12.34
CA ALA A 166 -15.69 5.38 -11.63
C ALA A 166 -14.16 5.44 -11.78
N ALA A 167 -13.65 5.71 -13.00
CA ALA A 167 -12.22 5.81 -13.27
C ALA A 167 -11.57 7.06 -12.67
N ASP A 168 -12.35 8.10 -12.40
CA ASP A 168 -11.89 9.36 -11.80
C ASP A 168 -12.04 9.38 -10.27
N ARG A 169 -12.74 8.41 -9.65
CA ARG A 169 -12.95 8.33 -8.19
C ARG A 169 -11.68 8.18 -7.38
N ARG A 170 -10.66 7.52 -7.94
CA ARG A 170 -9.39 7.22 -7.26
C ARG A 170 -8.24 7.31 -8.26
N PRO A 171 -7.06 7.81 -7.85
CA PRO A 171 -5.88 7.81 -8.70
C PRO A 171 -5.51 6.36 -9.08
N GLY A 172 -5.27 6.13 -10.37
CA GLY A 172 -4.98 4.80 -10.91
C GLY A 172 -3.94 4.90 -12.01
N CYS A 173 -3.11 3.86 -12.14
CA CYS A 173 -2.21 3.73 -13.27
C CYS A 173 -3.00 3.53 -14.58
N ALA A 174 -2.31 3.72 -15.71
CA ALA A 174 -2.94 3.64 -17.04
C ALA A 174 -3.70 2.31 -17.29
N SER A 175 -3.17 1.18 -16.81
CA SER A 175 -3.81 -0.14 -16.98
C SER A 175 -5.09 -0.28 -16.17
N CYS A 176 -5.06 0.05 -14.87
CA CYS A 176 -6.25 0.01 -14.00
C CYS A 176 -7.32 0.98 -14.49
N ARG A 177 -6.91 2.19 -14.94
CA ARG A 177 -7.83 3.17 -15.53
C ARG A 177 -8.49 2.63 -16.80
N LYS A 178 -7.71 2.04 -17.71
CA LYS A 178 -8.22 1.43 -18.95
C LYS A 178 -9.22 0.31 -18.66
N ALA A 179 -8.94 -0.56 -17.67
CA ALA A 179 -9.85 -1.62 -17.26
C ALA A 179 -11.21 -1.06 -16.82
N ILE A 180 -11.22 -0.04 -15.95
CA ILE A 180 -12.46 0.58 -15.45
C ILE A 180 -13.26 1.22 -16.60
N LEU A 181 -12.59 1.91 -17.52
CA LEU A 181 -13.25 2.51 -18.69
C LEU A 181 -13.87 1.44 -19.61
N ALA A 182 -13.24 0.27 -19.71
CA ALA A 182 -13.77 -0.89 -20.41
C ALA A 182 -14.91 -1.59 -19.65
N GLY A 183 -15.19 -1.23 -18.39
CA GLY A 183 -16.16 -1.91 -17.55
C GLY A 183 -15.64 -3.20 -16.91
N GLN A 184 -14.32 -3.38 -16.89
CA GLN A 184 -13.63 -4.50 -16.26
C GLN A 184 -13.16 -4.11 -14.85
N ALA A 185 -12.91 -5.12 -14.01
CA ALA A 185 -12.28 -4.90 -12.71
C ALA A 185 -10.82 -4.45 -12.92
N PRO A 186 -10.35 -3.41 -12.21
CA PRO A 186 -8.93 -3.11 -12.17
C PRO A 186 -8.17 -4.24 -11.48
N ASP A 187 -6.88 -4.35 -11.75
CA ASP A 187 -5.98 -5.21 -10.98
C ASP A 187 -5.75 -4.57 -9.60
N VAL A 188 -6.18 -5.29 -8.56
CA VAL A 188 -6.32 -4.80 -7.19
C VAL A 188 -5.49 -5.69 -6.28
N LEU A 189 -4.71 -5.06 -5.40
CA LEU A 189 -3.97 -5.79 -4.37
C LEU A 189 -4.96 -6.50 -3.43
N PRO A 190 -4.92 -7.83 -3.34
CA PRO A 190 -5.83 -8.56 -2.47
C PRO A 190 -5.32 -8.58 -1.03
N ALA A 191 -6.25 -8.75 -0.09
CA ALA A 191 -6.01 -9.01 1.32
C ALA A 191 -6.74 -10.29 1.71
N LEU A 192 -6.09 -11.15 2.48
CA LEU A 192 -6.72 -12.33 3.02
C LEU A 192 -7.41 -11.98 4.34
N ILE A 193 -8.71 -12.25 4.41
CA ILE A 193 -9.49 -12.03 5.64
C ILE A 193 -10.24 -13.30 6.04
N PRO A 194 -10.33 -13.59 7.35
CA PRO A 194 -11.24 -14.61 7.85
C PRO A 194 -12.66 -14.04 7.91
N VAL A 195 -13.60 -14.68 7.22
CA VAL A 195 -15.03 -14.36 7.30
C VAL A 195 -15.79 -15.48 8.00
N LYS A 196 -16.71 -15.09 8.88
CA LYS A 196 -17.59 -16.02 9.59
C LYS A 196 -18.75 -16.40 8.68
N VAL A 197 -18.85 -17.67 8.30
CA VAL A 197 -19.95 -18.19 7.46
C VAL A 197 -21.00 -18.94 8.28
N SER A 198 -20.65 -19.40 9.47
CA SER A 198 -21.60 -19.95 10.44
C SER A 198 -21.08 -19.75 11.87
N ARG A 199 -21.85 -20.18 12.89
CA ARG A 199 -21.42 -20.08 14.30
C ARG A 199 -20.06 -20.75 14.55
N LEU A 200 -19.80 -21.88 13.88
CA LEU A 200 -18.61 -22.73 14.09
C LEU A 200 -17.61 -22.67 12.93
N ARG A 201 -17.96 -22.08 11.78
CA ARG A 201 -17.10 -22.08 10.59
C ARG A 201 -16.65 -20.68 10.22
N ARG A 202 -15.33 -20.52 10.11
CA ARG A 202 -14.66 -19.39 9.46
C ARG A 202 -13.98 -19.88 8.21
N VAL A 203 -13.96 -19.04 7.18
CA VAL A 203 -13.31 -19.33 5.90
C VAL A 203 -12.44 -18.14 5.55
N ARG A 204 -11.32 -18.37 4.88
CA ARG A 204 -10.46 -17.29 4.39
C ARG A 204 -10.91 -16.90 2.98
N VAL A 205 -11.02 -15.60 2.72
CA VAL A 205 -11.40 -15.07 1.42
C VAL A 205 -10.47 -13.93 1.05
N LEU A 206 -10.15 -13.83 -0.24
CA LEU A 206 -9.45 -12.68 -0.80
C LEU A 206 -10.46 -11.57 -1.08
N VAL A 207 -10.16 -10.39 -0.57
CA VAL A 207 -10.93 -9.18 -0.84
C VAL A 207 -9.99 -8.07 -1.30
N PRO A 208 -10.46 -7.04 -2.02
CA PRO A 208 -9.68 -5.82 -2.20
C PRO A 208 -9.15 -5.29 -0.87
N TYR A 209 -7.86 -4.95 -0.79
CA TYR A 209 -7.28 -4.47 0.47
C TYR A 209 -8.01 -3.24 1.03
N TYR A 210 -8.49 -2.35 0.15
CA TYR A 210 -9.25 -1.16 0.51
C TYR A 210 -10.69 -1.44 0.97
N SER A 211 -11.16 -2.68 0.88
CA SER A 211 -12.44 -3.14 1.42
C SER A 211 -12.31 -3.73 2.82
N VAL A 212 -11.08 -3.95 3.31
CA VAL A 212 -10.84 -4.39 4.69
C VAL A 212 -11.26 -3.26 5.64
N PRO A 213 -12.02 -3.53 6.71
CA PRO A 213 -12.38 -2.50 7.68
C PRO A 213 -11.14 -1.79 8.23
N GLN A 214 -11.17 -0.45 8.31
CA GLN A 214 -10.01 0.35 8.74
C GLN A 214 -9.49 -0.03 10.13
N LYS A 215 -10.40 -0.39 11.05
CA LYS A 215 -10.06 -0.90 12.38
C LYS A 215 -9.25 -2.21 12.37
N TRP A 216 -9.22 -2.92 11.24
CA TRP A 216 -8.47 -4.16 11.05
C TRP A 216 -7.20 -3.95 10.24
N SER A 217 -7.11 -2.95 9.37
CA SER A 217 -5.89 -2.69 8.60
C SER A 217 -5.77 -1.22 8.25
N LEU A 218 -4.70 -0.58 8.72
CA LEU A 218 -4.37 0.80 8.35
C LEU A 218 -4.15 0.94 6.83
N TRP A 219 -3.73 -0.13 6.17
CA TRP A 219 -3.43 -0.13 4.74
C TRP A 219 -4.65 0.13 3.87
N SER A 220 -5.84 -0.26 4.33
CA SER A 220 -7.10 0.04 3.65
C SER A 220 -7.37 1.55 3.52
N LEU A 221 -6.90 2.33 4.49
CA LEU A 221 -7.06 3.78 4.54
C LEU A 221 -5.93 4.49 3.78
N SER A 222 -4.69 4.05 3.98
CA SER A 222 -3.49 4.74 3.49
C SER A 222 -3.06 4.33 2.08
N ALA A 223 -3.73 3.35 1.47
CA ALA A 223 -3.27 2.62 0.30
C ALA A 223 -1.84 2.08 0.50
N CYS A 224 -1.67 1.25 1.53
CA CYS A 224 -0.37 0.69 1.92
C CYS A 224 0.70 1.78 2.17
N GLY A 225 0.32 2.88 2.82
CA GLY A 225 1.23 3.99 3.11
C GLY A 225 1.55 4.89 1.92
N ALA A 226 0.86 4.74 0.78
CA ALA A 226 1.10 5.57 -0.40
C ALA A 226 0.61 7.02 -0.25
N TYR A 227 -0.41 7.28 0.59
CA TYR A 227 -1.01 8.62 0.74
C TYR A 227 -1.07 9.04 2.18
N GLY A 228 -0.46 10.17 2.53
CA GLY A 228 -0.35 10.69 3.90
C GLY A 228 1.07 10.56 4.44
N ASP A 229 1.47 11.43 5.36
CA ASP A 229 2.83 11.50 5.90
C ASP A 229 2.93 10.95 7.34
N GLU A 230 1.80 10.58 7.94
CA GLU A 230 1.70 10.10 9.31
C GLU A 230 2.10 8.61 9.49
N TRP A 231 2.16 7.85 8.39
CA TRP A 231 2.27 6.38 8.46
C TRP A 231 3.57 5.87 9.09
N PRO A 232 4.76 6.43 8.80
CA PRO A 232 5.98 5.98 9.45
C PRO A 232 5.86 6.01 10.98
N ALA A 233 5.39 7.13 11.53
CA ALA A 233 5.23 7.27 12.98
C ALA A 233 4.21 6.28 13.57
N LEU A 234 3.07 6.05 12.91
CA LEU A 234 2.07 5.06 13.33
C LEU A 234 2.63 3.63 13.30
N VAL A 235 3.42 3.30 12.27
CA VAL A 235 4.07 2.00 12.12
C VAL A 235 5.09 1.78 13.22
N LEU A 236 5.95 2.76 13.47
CA LEU A 236 6.98 2.68 14.50
C LEU A 236 6.38 2.51 15.89
N ARG A 237 5.21 3.10 16.17
CA ARG A 237 4.43 2.84 17.40
C ARG A 237 3.68 1.49 17.43
N GLY A 238 3.67 0.76 16.31
CA GLY A 238 3.04 -0.56 16.20
C GLY A 238 1.53 -0.53 15.94
N GLU A 239 0.99 0.63 15.58
CA GLU A 239 -0.45 0.85 15.36
C GLU A 239 -0.95 0.26 14.02
N HIS A 240 -0.02 -0.14 13.15
CA HIS A 240 -0.32 -0.77 11.87
C HIS A 240 -0.80 -2.22 11.98
N ARG A 241 -0.49 -2.89 13.10
CA ARG A 241 -0.84 -4.28 13.32
C ARG A 241 -2.35 -4.47 13.39
N ARG A 242 -2.85 -5.51 12.73
CA ARG A 242 -4.26 -5.89 12.83
C ARG A 242 -4.57 -6.24 14.28
N ARG A 243 -5.47 -5.51 14.94
CA ARG A 243 -6.00 -5.95 16.24
C ARG A 243 -6.74 -7.27 16.02
N SER A 244 -6.24 -8.34 16.64
CA SER A 244 -6.91 -9.63 16.57
C SER A 244 -8.30 -9.53 17.22
N VAL A 245 -9.30 -10.15 16.60
CA VAL A 245 -10.67 -10.28 17.17
C VAL A 245 -10.66 -11.02 18.53
N THR A 246 -9.54 -11.65 18.88
CA THR A 246 -9.34 -12.40 20.12
C THR A 246 -8.79 -11.56 21.28
N SER A 247 -8.45 -10.29 21.07
CA SER A 247 -8.10 -9.38 22.17
C SER A 247 -9.35 -8.83 22.85
N ALA A 248 -10.13 -9.73 23.47
CA ALA A 248 -11.01 -9.32 24.55
C ALA A 248 -10.12 -8.79 25.70
N PRO A 249 -10.47 -7.66 26.34
CA PRO A 249 -9.70 -7.18 27.47
C PRO A 249 -9.73 -8.23 28.58
N ALA A 250 -8.55 -8.65 29.04
CA ALA A 250 -8.41 -9.47 30.23
C ALA A 250 -9.08 -8.73 31.40
N GLY A 251 -9.87 -9.49 32.17
CA GLY A 251 -10.80 -9.07 33.20
C GLY A 251 -10.40 -7.84 34.01
N GLY A 252 -11.32 -6.88 34.08
CA GLY A 252 -11.37 -5.93 35.19
C GLY A 252 -11.53 -6.71 36.49
N ALA A 253 -10.48 -6.69 37.31
CA ALA A 253 -10.55 -7.11 38.70
C ALA A 253 -11.54 -6.21 39.43
N ARG A 254 -12.71 -6.77 39.78
CA ARG A 254 -13.57 -6.22 40.81
C ARG A 254 -12.79 -6.27 42.11
N ARG A 255 -12.49 -5.11 42.71
CA ARG A 255 -12.19 -5.04 44.13
C ARG A 255 -13.51 -4.96 44.88
N ALA A 256 -13.68 -5.89 45.81
CA ALA A 256 -14.64 -5.82 46.91
C ALA A 256 -14.22 -4.72 47.89
#